data_AF-A0A101JFM8-F1
#
_entry.id   AF-A0A101JFM8-F1
#
_cell.length_a   1.000
_cell.length_b   1.000
_cell.length_c   1.000
_cell.angle_alpha   90.00
_cell.angle_beta   90.00
_cell.angle_gamma   90.00
#
_symmetry.space_group_name_H-M   'P 1'
#
loop_
_entity.id
_entity.type
_entity.pdbx_description
1 polymer ?
#
loop_
_entity_poly.entity_id
_entity_poly.type
_entity_poly.pdbx_seq_one_letter_code
_entity_poly.pdbx_strand_id
1 'polypeptide(L)' 'MLDDWGRQFRGHEAIRGWSDRENIGAYATFDITGVQQDSGRYVVAATVGSDGFNGPSHFVFRVEDGLVSHMKITA' A
#
# COMPACT_ATOMS: atom_id res chain seq x y z
N MET A 1 -9.70 0.84 -3.90
CA MET A 1 -9.15 -0.34 -4.63
C MET A 1 -7.67 -0.48 -4.29
N LEU A 2 -7.14 -1.69 -4.32
CA LEU A 2 -5.71 -1.96 -4.19
C LEU A 2 -5.18 -2.69 -5.44
N ASP A 3 -4.01 -2.26 -5.92
CA ASP A 3 -3.17 -2.96 -6.90
C ASP A 3 -1.81 -3.28 -6.26
N ASP A 4 -1.56 -4.56 -5.97
CA ASP A 4 -0.34 -5.06 -5.35
C ASP A 4 0.47 -5.84 -6.40
N TRP A 5 1.48 -5.20 -6.97
CA TRP A 5 2.28 -5.72 -8.08
C TRP A 5 1.44 -6.36 -9.22
N GLY A 6 0.33 -5.69 -9.59
CA GLY A 6 -0.57 -6.14 -10.65
C GLY A 6 -1.73 -7.02 -10.18
N ARG A 7 -1.72 -7.51 -8.93
CA ARG A 7 -2.86 -8.21 -8.32
C ARG A 7 -3.86 -7.19 -7.80
N GLN A 8 -5.12 -7.34 -8.19
CA GLN A 8 -6.15 -6.33 -7.95
C GLN A 8 -7.20 -6.79 -6.94
N PHE A 9 -7.42 -5.96 -5.92
CA PHE A 9 -8.42 -6.18 -4.87
C PHE A 9 -9.41 -5.01 -4.86
N ARG A 10 -10.68 -5.32 -5.12
CA ARG A 10 -11.74 -4.32 -5.32
C ARG A 10 -12.77 -4.40 -4.19
N GLY A 11 -13.05 -3.25 -3.57
CA GLY A 11 -13.97 -3.15 -2.43
C GLY A 11 -13.30 -3.45 -1.08
N HIS A 12 -13.95 -3.03 0.00
CA HIS A 12 -13.42 -3.11 1.37
C HIS A 12 -13.17 -4.55 1.82
N GLU A 13 -14.04 -5.49 1.47
CA GLU A 13 -13.92 -6.90 1.89
C GLU A 13 -12.67 -7.57 1.28
N ALA A 14 -12.47 -7.41 -0.04
CA ALA A 14 -11.32 -7.98 -0.72
C ALA A 14 -9.99 -7.39 -0.19
N ILE A 15 -9.97 -6.07 0.06
CA ILE A 15 -8.80 -5.39 0.61
C ILE A 15 -8.52 -5.84 2.05
N ARG A 16 -9.56 -6.01 2.87
CA ARG A 16 -9.44 -6.57 4.22
C ARG A 16 -8.83 -7.97 4.18
N GLY A 17 -9.39 -8.86 3.35
CA GLY A 17 -8.86 -10.22 3.23
C GLY A 17 -7.41 -10.27 2.77
N TRP A 18 -7.00 -9.37 1.86
CA TRP A 18 -5.58 -9.20 1.53
C TRP A 18 -4.77 -8.75 2.74
N SER A 19 -5.21 -7.70 3.44
CA SER A 19 -4.48 -7.15 4.59
C SER A 19 -4.30 -8.19 5.70
N ASP A 20 -5.35 -8.94 6.02
CA ASP A 20 -5.35 -9.98 7.06
C ASP A 20 -4.37 -11.12 6.76
N ARG A 21 -3.98 -11.32 5.49
CA ARG A 21 -3.04 -12.38 5.08
C ARG A 21 -1.64 -11.86 4.77
N GLU A 22 -1.54 -10.73 4.08
CA GLU A 22 -0.33 -10.33 3.36
C GLU A 22 0.27 -9.02 3.90
N ASN A 23 -0.46 -8.25 4.71
CA ASN A 23 0.05 -7.05 5.36
C ASN A 23 0.12 -7.25 6.88
N ILE A 24 -1.02 -7.15 7.57
CA ILE A 24 -1.15 -7.39 9.00
C ILE A 24 -0.82 -8.85 9.31
N GLY A 25 -1.33 -9.78 8.50
CA GLY A 25 -1.06 -11.22 8.67
C GLY A 25 0.39 -11.61 8.51
N ALA A 26 1.18 -10.81 7.78
CA ALA A 26 2.61 -10.99 7.59
C ALA A 26 3.45 -10.13 8.56
N TYR A 27 2.81 -9.48 9.54
CA TYR A 27 3.44 -8.57 10.50
C TYR A 27 4.27 -7.47 9.83
N ALA A 28 3.75 -6.91 8.74
CA ALA A 28 4.45 -5.89 7.97
C ALA A 28 4.77 -4.65 8.83
N THR A 29 6.02 -4.20 8.70
CA THR A 29 6.56 -2.97 9.28
C THR A 29 7.05 -2.06 8.16
N PHE A 30 6.98 -0.76 8.39
CA PHE A 30 7.28 0.24 7.38
C PHE A 30 8.19 1.30 7.99
N ASP A 31 9.40 1.44 7.46
CA ASP A 31 10.28 2.57 7.72
C ASP A 31 10.14 3.58 6.58
N ILE A 32 9.48 4.70 6.83
CA ILE A 32 9.16 5.69 5.80
C ILE A 32 10.40 6.51 5.47
N THR A 33 10.83 6.44 4.22
CA THR A 33 12.06 7.10 3.74
C THR A 33 11.76 8.36 2.93
N GLY A 34 10.52 8.55 2.48
CA GLY A 34 10.12 9.78 1.79
C GLY A 34 8.63 9.84 1.47
N VAL A 35 8.11 11.06 1.37
CA VAL A 35 6.73 11.33 0.95
C VAL A 35 6.73 12.45 -0.06
N GLN A 36 6.06 12.23 -1.19
CA GLN A 36 5.77 13.24 -2.20
C GLN A 36 4.27 13.35 -2.40
N GLN A 37 3.78 14.57 -2.56
CA GLN A 37 2.37 14.86 -2.80
C GLN A 37 2.21 15.74 -4.03
N ASP A 38 1.26 15.37 -4.88
CA ASP A 38 0.81 16.18 -6.01
C ASP A 38 -0.69 15.99 -6.19
N SER A 39 -1.48 17.06 -6.01
CA SER A 39 -2.88 17.14 -6.45
C SER A 39 -3.75 15.91 -6.06
N GLY A 40 -3.72 15.50 -4.78
CA GLY A 40 -4.48 14.36 -4.27
C GLY A 40 -3.84 12.99 -4.54
N ARG A 41 -2.71 12.94 -5.24
CA ARG A 41 -1.84 11.77 -5.34
C ARG A 41 -0.71 11.87 -4.32
N TYR A 42 -0.45 10.78 -3.62
CA TYR A 42 0.65 10.67 -2.66
C TYR A 42 1.53 9.50 -3.04
N VAL A 43 2.84 9.70 -3.05
CA VAL A 43 3.83 8.63 -3.23
C VAL A 43 4.63 8.55 -1.95
N VAL A 44 4.52 7.40 -1.27
CA VAL A 44 5.23 7.11 -0.03
C VAL A 44 6.29 6.06 -0.34
N ALA A 45 7.56 6.41 -0.17
CA ALA A 45 8.67 5.46 -0.22
C ALA A 45 8.94 4.93 1.18
N ALA A 46 9.12 3.62 1.29
CA ALA A 46 9.42 2.97 2.57
C ALA A 46 10.31 1.74 2.38
N THR A 47 11.07 1.39 3.42
CA THR A 47 11.64 0.05 3.56
C THR A 47 10.64 -0.82 4.30
N VAL A 48 10.20 -1.91 3.66
CA VAL A 48 9.25 -2.87 4.20
C VAL A 48 10.00 -4.02 4.85
N GLY A 49 9.60 -4.38 6.06
CA GLY A 49 9.99 -5.64 6.71
C GLY A 49 8.75 -6.48 7.00
N SER A 50 8.78 -7.78 6.75
CA SER A 50 7.67 -8.71 7.06
C SER A 50 8.15 -10.17 7.12
N ASP A 51 7.26 -11.08 7.53
CA ASP A 51 7.50 -12.53 7.46
C ASP A 51 7.59 -13.08 6.02
N GLY A 52 7.24 -12.26 5.02
CA GLY A 52 7.35 -12.58 3.60
C GLY A 52 8.34 -11.67 2.89
N PHE A 53 7.82 -10.66 2.18
CA PHE A 53 8.65 -9.72 1.43
C PHE A 53 9.40 -8.76 2.35
N ASN A 54 10.66 -8.46 1.98
CA ASN A 54 11.52 -7.51 2.67
C ASN A 54 12.28 -6.68 1.64
N GLY A 55 12.21 -5.34 1.75
CA GLY A 55 12.92 -4.45 0.83
C GLY A 55 12.24 -3.10 0.61
N PRO A 56 12.84 -2.24 -0.23
CA PRO A 56 12.24 -0.95 -0.59
C PRO A 56 10.93 -1.14 -1.36
N SER A 57 9.98 -0.24 -1.15
CA SER A 57 8.72 -0.19 -1.86
C SER A 57 8.18 1.23 -1.97
N HIS A 58 7.36 1.44 -3.00
CA HIS A 58 6.60 2.64 -3.23
C HIS A 58 5.10 2.36 -3.10
N PHE A 59 4.42 3.15 -2.28
CA PHE A 59 2.97 3.14 -2.11
C PHE A 59 2.39 4.40 -2.74
N VAL A 60 1.61 4.23 -3.80
CA VAL A 60 0.94 5.33 -4.50
C VAL A 60 -0.53 5.37 -4.10
N PHE A 61 -0.92 6.40 -3.36
CA PHE A 61 -2.30 6.64 -2.98
C PHE A 61 -2.96 7.68 -3.87
N ARG A 62 -4.25 7.51 -4.15
CA ARG A 62 -5.15 8.58 -4.58
C ARG A 62 -6.14 8.85 -3.46
N VAL A 63 -6.27 10.12 -3.12
CA VAL A 63 -7.19 10.60 -2.10
C VAL A 63 -8.20 11.53 -2.75
N GLU A 64 -9.47 11.18 -2.61
CA GLU A 64 -10.62 11.90 -3.14
C GLU A 64 -11.58 12.15 -1.97
N ASP A 65 -12.01 13.40 -1.78
CA ASP A 65 -12.89 13.80 -0.68
C ASP A 65 -12.43 13.35 0.72
N GLY A 66 -11.11 13.34 0.93
CA GLY A 66 -10.49 12.92 2.18
C GLY A 66 -10.43 11.40 2.40
N LEU A 67 -10.81 10.59 1.42
CA LEU A 67 -10.79 9.13 1.46
C LEU A 67 -9.80 8.54 0.47
N VAL A 68 -9.17 7.42 0.83
CA VAL A 68 -8.31 6.68 -0.11
C VAL A 68 -9.18 5.95 -1.13
N SER A 69 -9.22 6.43 -2.37
CA SER A 69 -9.93 5.78 -3.48
C SER A 69 -9.10 4.62 -4.06
N HIS A 70 -7.78 4.75 -4.04
CA HIS A 70 -6.85 3.79 -4.63
C HIS A 70 -5.49 3.72 -3.91
N MET A 71 -4.92 2.53 -3.83
CA MET A 71 -3.54 2.27 -3.42
C MET A 71 -2.86 1.36 -4.46
N LYS A 72 -1.63 1.69 -4.87
CA LYS A 72 -0.77 0.81 -5.67
C LYS A 72 0.57 0.59 -4.99
N ILE A 73 1.04 -0.65 -4.99
CA ILE A 73 2.34 -1.06 -4.45
C ILE A 73 3.26 -1.45 -5.60
N THR A 74 4.47 -0.88 -5.62
CA THR A 74 5.56 -1.25 -6.53
C THR A 74 6.87 -1.36 -5.75
N ALA A 75 7.85 -2.13 -6.25
CA ALA A 75 9.23 -2.02 -5.79
C ALA A 75 9.82 -0.69 -6.25
#